data_AF-A0A0S8IKA0-F1
#
_entry.id   AF-A0A0S8IKA0-F1
#
_cell.length_a   1.000
_cell.length_b   1.000
_cell.length_c   1.000
_cell.angle_alpha   90.00
_cell.angle_beta   90.00
_cell.angle_gamma   90.00
#
_symmetry.space_group_name_H-M   'P 1'
#
loop_
_entity.id
_entity.type
_entity.pdbx_description
1 polymer ?
#
loop_
_entity_poly.entity_id
_entity_poly.type
_entity_poly.pdbx_seq_one_letter_code
_entity_poly.pdbx_strand_id
1 'polypeptide(L)'
;MEKLRYEFDPHNRLTVKSSGAKGIRKVLDGQFKISDHNTLTYHVKSPVPSGIKAPHQVKLKGTWALTKDQELRLVFDKWRRQTFGDQLTLKGEIIDVGKNSLLFALTSRTKDGRLSLYALELCGLWQADAHNRLSFRVDKGRGRYDPLVFDGAWQINKNYQIIYRHRKEKLTQKKKRTQVLTFKGYWDMKEKARLSYVLDRNTASGFDFETSAGLFKKDYIRYELGIRLSRRKQPVKRTITFLGRWRVRKTAGLVFEVEQGEKKIQAFVFGAQVRLTNRGTVLLNLRDDLNRGLGIELELSRDIFKKEGQAFLRMLQSKQESALLVGSGRRW
;
A
#
# COMPACT_ATOMS: atom_id res chain seq x y z
N MET A 1 29.91 -12.68 -38.19
CA MET A 1 29.20 -13.20 -37.00
C MET A 1 27.76 -12.69 -37.09
N GLU A 2 26.78 -13.56 -37.32
CA GLU A 2 25.37 -13.16 -37.40
C GLU A 2 24.91 -12.54 -36.08
N LYS A 3 24.26 -11.37 -36.14
CA LYS A 3 23.71 -10.70 -34.97
C LYS A 3 22.34 -11.28 -34.69
N LEU A 4 22.23 -12.09 -33.64
CA LEU A 4 20.95 -12.55 -33.12
C LEU A 4 20.18 -11.40 -32.50
N ARG A 5 18.92 -11.22 -32.91
CA ARG A 5 18.00 -10.26 -32.30
C ARG A 5 17.01 -11.02 -31.42
N TYR A 6 16.96 -10.66 -30.15
CA TYR A 6 16.02 -11.19 -29.18
C TYR A 6 14.83 -10.24 -29.01
N GLU A 7 13.64 -10.81 -28.91
CA GLU A 7 12.38 -10.08 -28.71
C GLU A 7 11.46 -10.86 -27.76
N PHE A 8 10.60 -10.17 -27.02
CA PHE A 8 9.53 -10.82 -26.27
C PHE A 8 8.22 -10.73 -27.05
N ASP A 9 7.54 -11.86 -27.20
CA ASP A 9 6.25 -11.91 -27.87
C ASP A 9 5.08 -11.57 -26.93
N PRO A 10 3.84 -11.41 -27.44
CA PRO A 10 2.66 -11.12 -26.61
C PRO A 10 2.28 -12.21 -25.59
N HIS A 11 2.92 -13.38 -25.64
CA HIS A 11 2.72 -14.49 -24.71
C HIS A 11 3.82 -14.54 -23.63
N ASN A 12 4.57 -13.46 -23.43
CA ASN A 12 5.65 -13.39 -22.46
C ASN A 12 6.74 -14.46 -22.72
N ARG A 13 7.07 -14.71 -23.99
CA ARG A 13 8.11 -15.68 -24.38
C ARG A 13 9.27 -14.97 -25.06
N LEU A 14 10.49 -15.44 -24.79
CA LEU A 14 11.66 -14.98 -25.51
C LEU A 14 11.68 -15.61 -26.90
N THR A 15 11.89 -14.79 -27.92
CA THR A 15 12.03 -15.21 -29.31
C THR A 15 13.34 -14.71 -29.87
N VAL A 16 13.93 -15.49 -30.77
CA VAL A 16 15.14 -15.11 -31.50
C VAL A 16 14.83 -15.06 -32.99
N LYS A 17 15.32 -14.00 -33.65
CA LYS A 17 15.22 -13.82 -35.11
C LYS A 17 16.62 -13.99 -35.72
N SER A 18 16.76 -14.93 -36.66
CA SER A 18 17.97 -15.08 -37.48
C SER A 18 18.01 -14.03 -38.59
N SER A 19 19.22 -13.65 -39.01
CA SER A 19 19.46 -12.53 -39.93
C SER A 19 19.21 -12.82 -41.42
N GLY A 20 18.64 -13.98 -41.78
CA GLY A 20 18.38 -14.42 -43.16
C GLY A 20 16.94 -14.23 -43.64
N ALA A 21 16.74 -14.12 -44.96
CA ALA A 21 15.47 -13.80 -45.62
C ALA A 21 14.30 -14.68 -45.14
N LYS A 22 13.17 -14.01 -44.83
CA LYS A 22 11.97 -14.54 -44.13
C LYS A 22 12.19 -15.02 -42.69
N GLY A 23 13.00 -14.27 -41.91
CA GLY A 23 13.37 -14.56 -40.52
C GLY A 23 12.28 -15.19 -39.65
N ILE A 24 12.31 -16.52 -39.59
CA ILE A 24 11.43 -17.36 -38.77
C ILE A 24 11.77 -17.08 -37.31
N ARG A 25 10.79 -16.62 -36.54
CA ARG A 25 10.93 -16.44 -35.09
C ARG A 25 10.98 -17.81 -34.43
N LYS A 26 12.09 -18.14 -33.76
CA LYS A 26 12.18 -19.33 -32.92
C LYS A 26 11.92 -18.94 -31.47
N VAL A 27 11.02 -19.67 -30.81
CA VAL A 27 10.72 -19.49 -29.38
C VAL A 27 11.81 -20.18 -28.57
N LEU A 28 12.35 -19.48 -27.57
CA LEU A 28 13.22 -20.03 -26.55
C LEU A 28 12.38 -20.26 -25.30
N ASP A 29 12.09 -21.52 -24.99
CA ASP A 29 11.33 -21.87 -23.79
C ASP A 29 12.06 -21.40 -22.54
N GLY A 30 11.30 -20.92 -21.57
CA GLY A 30 11.86 -20.37 -20.36
C GLY A 30 10.82 -19.68 -19.48
N GLN A 31 11.29 -19.09 -18.39
CA GLN A 31 10.45 -18.41 -17.42
C GLN A 31 11.10 -17.14 -16.90
N PHE A 32 10.29 -16.14 -16.61
CA PHE A 32 10.72 -14.97 -15.87
C PHE A 32 10.93 -15.33 -14.41
N LYS A 33 11.96 -14.73 -13.81
CA LYS A 33 12.22 -14.75 -12.38
C LYS A 33 12.58 -13.35 -11.91
N ILE A 34 12.16 -13.04 -10.69
CA ILE A 34 12.66 -11.88 -9.96
C ILE A 34 13.85 -12.35 -9.14
N SER A 35 14.97 -11.66 -9.30
CA SER A 35 16.18 -11.82 -8.48
C SER A 35 16.35 -10.60 -7.59
N ASP A 36 17.44 -10.57 -6.84
CA ASP A 36 17.76 -9.49 -5.90
C ASP A 36 17.54 -8.10 -6.50
N HIS A 37 17.06 -7.19 -5.65
CA HIS A 37 16.74 -5.81 -6.00
C HIS A 37 15.75 -5.72 -7.17
N ASN A 38 14.80 -6.66 -7.20
CA ASN A 38 13.75 -6.76 -8.19
C ASN A 38 14.26 -6.76 -9.63
N THR A 39 15.41 -7.40 -9.87
CA THR A 39 15.94 -7.52 -11.22
C THR A 39 15.22 -8.63 -11.97
N LEU A 40 14.59 -8.29 -13.08
CA LEU A 40 13.91 -9.25 -13.95
C LEU A 40 14.93 -10.05 -14.75
N THR A 41 14.80 -11.36 -14.71
CA THR A 41 15.63 -12.28 -15.50
C THR A 41 14.76 -13.28 -16.24
N TYR A 42 15.15 -13.66 -17.45
CA TYR A 42 14.51 -14.75 -18.19
C TYR A 42 15.44 -15.95 -18.21
N HIS A 43 15.01 -17.07 -17.63
CA HIS A 43 15.76 -18.31 -17.57
C HIS A 43 15.35 -19.22 -18.72
N VAL A 44 16.25 -19.43 -19.67
CA VAL A 44 16.03 -20.30 -20.83
C VAL A 44 16.16 -21.75 -20.38
N LYS A 45 15.14 -22.57 -20.69
CA LYS A 45 15.08 -23.98 -20.36
C LYS A 45 15.96 -24.78 -21.31
N SER A 46 16.72 -25.74 -20.77
CA SER A 46 17.48 -26.71 -21.56
C SER A 46 16.60 -27.87 -22.04
N PRO A 47 16.88 -28.48 -23.21
CA PRO A 47 17.91 -28.08 -24.17
C PRO A 47 17.47 -26.90 -25.04
N VAL A 48 18.43 -26.05 -25.41
CA VAL A 48 18.21 -24.97 -26.39
C VAL A 48 18.06 -25.59 -27.80
N PRO A 49 17.18 -25.07 -28.67
CA PRO A 49 17.05 -25.57 -30.04
C PRO A 49 18.39 -25.62 -30.79
N SER A 50 18.61 -26.69 -31.56
CA SER A 50 19.83 -26.88 -32.35
C SER A 50 20.11 -25.70 -33.30
N GLY A 51 21.39 -25.34 -33.41
CA GLY A 51 21.84 -24.21 -34.22
C GLY A 51 21.66 -22.82 -33.59
N ILE A 52 21.19 -22.72 -32.33
CA ILE A 52 21.08 -21.45 -31.61
C ILE A 52 22.02 -21.46 -30.40
N LYS A 53 23.02 -20.58 -30.40
CA LYS A 53 23.79 -20.26 -29.19
C LYS A 53 23.00 -19.27 -28.35
N ALA A 54 22.07 -19.76 -27.53
CA ALA A 54 21.29 -18.92 -26.62
C ALA A 54 21.94 -18.88 -25.22
N PRO A 55 21.88 -17.74 -24.51
CA PRO A 55 22.30 -17.69 -23.11
C PRO A 55 21.33 -18.48 -22.23
N HIS A 56 21.83 -19.09 -21.15
CA HIS A 56 20.99 -19.73 -20.13
C HIS A 56 20.09 -18.72 -19.39
N GLN A 57 20.54 -17.46 -19.31
CA GLN A 57 19.82 -16.40 -18.62
C GLN A 57 19.95 -15.07 -19.37
N VAL A 58 18.85 -14.33 -19.49
CA VAL A 58 18.83 -12.96 -20.00
C VAL A 58 18.46 -12.02 -18.85
N LYS A 59 19.39 -11.17 -18.42
CA LYS A 59 19.16 -10.16 -17.39
C LYS A 59 18.61 -8.88 -18.01
N LEU A 60 17.46 -8.43 -17.51
CA LEU A 60 16.76 -7.25 -18.02
C LEU A 60 16.88 -6.11 -17.01
N LYS A 61 17.51 -5.01 -17.43
CA LYS A 61 17.71 -3.81 -16.61
C LYS A 61 16.80 -2.69 -17.10
N GLY A 62 16.17 -2.00 -16.16
CA GLY A 62 15.22 -0.93 -16.45
C GLY A 62 14.45 -0.50 -15.22
N THR A 63 13.49 0.38 -15.45
CA THR A 63 12.61 0.98 -14.45
C THR A 63 11.23 0.32 -14.49
N TRP A 64 10.75 -0.12 -13.33
CA TRP A 64 9.42 -0.68 -13.19
C TRP A 64 8.34 0.42 -13.24
N ALA A 65 7.21 0.11 -13.87
CA ALA A 65 6.03 0.94 -13.93
C ALA A 65 4.76 0.08 -14.01
N LEU A 66 3.60 0.66 -13.68
CA LEU A 66 2.30 0.07 -13.96
C LEU A 66 1.69 0.69 -15.21
N THR A 67 1.08 -0.14 -16.05
CA THR A 67 0.23 0.35 -17.14
C THR A 67 -1.14 0.79 -16.59
N LYS A 68 -1.92 1.45 -17.46
CA LYS A 68 -3.32 1.79 -17.21
C LYS A 68 -4.19 0.59 -16.81
N ASP A 69 -3.83 -0.60 -17.28
CA ASP A 69 -4.52 -1.87 -17.03
C ASP A 69 -3.88 -2.68 -15.88
N GLN A 70 -3.05 -2.03 -15.06
CA GLN A 70 -2.34 -2.63 -13.93
C GLN A 70 -1.43 -3.80 -14.34
N GLU A 71 -0.89 -3.74 -15.55
CA GLU A 71 0.14 -4.69 -16.00
C GLU A 71 1.51 -4.16 -15.59
N LEU A 72 2.43 -5.06 -15.21
CA LEU A 72 3.81 -4.69 -14.94
C LEU A 72 4.52 -4.34 -16.25
N ARG A 73 5.19 -3.20 -16.27
CA ARG A 73 6.01 -2.74 -17.38
C ARG A 73 7.42 -2.48 -16.87
N LEU A 74 8.41 -2.95 -17.63
CA LEU A 74 9.81 -2.61 -17.44
C LEU A 74 10.25 -1.75 -18.63
N VAL A 75 10.59 -0.50 -18.38
CA VAL A 75 11.18 0.40 -19.38
C VAL A 75 12.68 0.22 -19.32
N PHE A 76 13.30 -0.25 -20.41
CA PHE A 76 14.71 -0.64 -20.37
C PHE A 76 15.64 0.58 -20.30
N ASP A 77 16.76 0.40 -19.61
CA ASP A 77 17.85 1.37 -19.63
C ASP A 77 18.45 1.40 -21.04
N LYS A 78 18.37 2.55 -21.74
CA LYS A 78 18.92 2.70 -23.09
C LYS A 78 20.45 2.58 -23.04
N TRP A 79 20.99 1.41 -23.40
CA TRP A 79 22.43 1.16 -23.46
C TRP A 79 22.87 0.71 -24.85
N ARG A 80 23.59 1.59 -25.57
CA ARG A 80 24.27 1.32 -26.86
C ARG A 80 23.36 0.55 -27.86
N ARG A 81 23.92 -0.40 -28.61
CA ARG A 81 23.32 -1.18 -29.72
C ARG A 81 22.30 -2.24 -29.26
N GLN A 82 21.53 -2.00 -28.18
CA GLN A 82 20.48 -2.92 -27.77
C GLN A 82 19.39 -3.00 -28.85
N THR A 83 19.03 -4.22 -29.24
CA THR A 83 17.99 -4.49 -30.26
C THR A 83 16.65 -4.90 -29.66
N PHE A 84 16.56 -4.96 -28.33
CA PHE A 84 15.29 -5.09 -27.61
C PHE A 84 14.54 -3.76 -27.76
N GLY A 85 13.23 -3.81 -28.05
CA GLY A 85 12.42 -2.57 -28.06
C GLY A 85 12.48 -1.85 -26.71
N ASP A 86 11.99 -0.60 -26.60
CA ASP A 86 12.22 0.26 -25.42
C ASP A 86 11.59 -0.22 -24.09
N GLN A 87 10.64 -1.15 -24.14
CA GLN A 87 9.88 -1.59 -22.97
C GLN A 87 9.39 -3.02 -23.12
N LEU A 88 9.22 -3.71 -21.98
CA LEU A 88 8.56 -4.99 -21.85
C LEU A 88 7.31 -4.83 -20.98
N THR A 89 6.14 -5.16 -21.50
CA THR A 89 4.91 -5.23 -20.70
C THR A 89 4.56 -6.69 -20.45
N LEU A 90 4.61 -7.09 -19.19
CA LEU A 90 4.30 -8.42 -18.73
C LEU A 90 2.78 -8.61 -18.63
N LYS A 91 2.23 -9.50 -19.46
CA LYS A 91 0.79 -9.80 -19.45
C LYS A 91 0.43 -10.68 -18.27
N GLY A 92 -0.27 -10.13 -17.29
CA GLY A 92 -0.63 -10.80 -16.05
C GLY A 92 -1.58 -9.98 -15.20
N GLU A 93 -1.64 -10.33 -13.92
CA GLU A 93 -2.47 -9.65 -12.91
C GLU A 93 -1.82 -9.65 -11.53
N ILE A 94 -2.03 -8.58 -10.77
CA ILE A 94 -1.60 -8.51 -9.36
C ILE A 94 -2.56 -9.35 -8.53
N ILE A 95 -2.12 -10.46 -7.96
CA ILE A 95 -3.02 -11.39 -7.26
C ILE A 95 -3.04 -11.17 -5.75
N ASP A 96 -1.97 -10.62 -5.19
CA ASP A 96 -1.88 -10.39 -3.75
C ASP A 96 -0.93 -9.24 -3.40
N VAL A 97 -1.12 -8.69 -2.20
CA VAL A 97 -0.28 -7.65 -1.62
C VAL A 97 0.15 -8.06 -0.20
N GLY A 98 1.45 -8.20 -0.02
CA GLY A 98 2.06 -8.45 1.29
C GLY A 98 2.42 -7.15 1.99
N LYS A 99 2.94 -7.26 3.21
CA LYS A 99 3.46 -6.10 3.98
C LYS A 99 4.58 -5.37 3.24
N ASN A 100 5.42 -6.10 2.53
CA ASN A 100 6.60 -5.58 1.81
C ASN A 100 6.74 -6.21 0.42
N SER A 101 5.64 -6.76 -0.11
CA SER A 101 5.68 -7.45 -1.38
C SER A 101 4.40 -7.24 -2.19
N LEU A 102 4.54 -7.43 -3.49
CA LEU A 102 3.48 -7.41 -4.48
C LEU A 102 3.61 -8.67 -5.34
N LEU A 103 2.58 -9.49 -5.35
CA LEU A 103 2.57 -10.76 -6.07
C LEU A 103 1.83 -10.60 -7.41
N PHE A 104 2.51 -10.90 -8.51
CA PHE A 104 2.00 -10.76 -9.87
C PHE A 104 1.94 -12.11 -10.58
N ALA A 105 0.75 -12.59 -10.88
CA ALA A 105 0.56 -13.79 -11.70
C ALA A 105 0.84 -13.48 -13.16
N LEU A 106 1.75 -14.22 -13.76
CA LEU A 106 2.10 -14.15 -15.17
C LEU A 106 1.59 -15.38 -15.91
N THR A 107 0.88 -15.16 -17.01
CA THR A 107 0.50 -16.23 -17.93
C THR A 107 1.46 -16.23 -19.11
N SER A 108 2.10 -17.37 -19.39
CA SER A 108 2.96 -17.58 -20.55
C SER A 108 2.51 -18.81 -21.35
N ARG A 109 3.18 -19.08 -22.46
CA ARG A 109 3.01 -20.30 -23.25
C ARG A 109 4.35 -20.99 -23.43
N THR A 110 4.35 -22.32 -23.50
CA THR A 110 5.53 -23.06 -23.97
C THR A 110 5.63 -23.00 -25.49
N LYS A 111 6.72 -23.51 -26.06
CA LYS A 111 6.91 -23.68 -27.51
C LYS A 111 5.80 -24.55 -28.11
N ASP A 112 5.35 -25.57 -27.37
CA ASP A 112 4.28 -26.49 -27.78
C ASP A 112 2.88 -25.89 -27.56
N GLY A 113 2.79 -24.62 -27.16
CA GLY A 113 1.52 -23.90 -26.98
C GLY A 113 0.81 -24.16 -25.66
N ARG A 114 1.36 -24.97 -24.75
CA ARG A 114 0.78 -25.23 -23.43
C ARG A 114 0.82 -23.97 -22.57
N LEU A 115 -0.25 -23.71 -21.82
CA LEU A 115 -0.30 -22.60 -20.88
C LEU A 115 0.60 -22.87 -19.67
N SER A 116 1.35 -21.85 -19.25
CA SER A 116 2.14 -21.86 -18.02
C SER A 116 1.72 -20.66 -17.17
N LEU A 117 1.41 -20.91 -15.90
CA LEU A 117 1.04 -19.89 -14.93
C LEU A 117 2.02 -19.95 -13.77
N TYR A 118 2.62 -18.82 -13.44
CA TYR A 118 3.50 -18.68 -12.28
C TYR A 118 3.44 -17.25 -11.75
N ALA A 119 3.98 -17.02 -10.56
CA ALA A 119 3.97 -15.72 -9.93
C ALA A 119 5.37 -15.09 -9.91
N LEU A 120 5.40 -13.77 -10.04
CA LEU A 120 6.56 -12.93 -9.80
C LEU A 120 6.29 -12.14 -8.51
N GLU A 121 7.15 -12.28 -7.52
CA GLU A 121 7.06 -11.48 -6.30
C GLU A 121 8.03 -10.31 -6.40
N LEU A 122 7.50 -9.09 -6.31
CA LEU A 122 8.29 -7.87 -6.18
C LEU A 122 8.39 -7.49 -4.70
N CYS A 123 9.59 -7.20 -4.21
CA CYS A 123 9.85 -6.72 -2.85
C CYS A 123 9.95 -5.20 -2.80
N GLY A 124 9.54 -4.57 -1.71
CA GLY A 124 9.51 -3.12 -1.60
C GLY A 124 8.74 -2.59 -0.39
N LEU A 125 8.33 -1.34 -0.47
CA LEU A 125 7.60 -0.63 0.58
C LEU A 125 6.29 -0.06 0.03
N TRP A 126 5.21 -0.24 0.77
CA TRP A 126 3.99 0.50 0.50
C TRP A 126 4.10 1.91 1.08
N GLN A 127 3.64 2.90 0.31
CA GLN A 127 3.56 4.32 0.69
C GLN A 127 2.34 4.97 0.02
N ALA A 128 1.80 6.01 0.64
CA ALA A 128 0.94 6.94 -0.06
C ALA A 128 1.82 7.94 -0.82
N ASP A 129 1.44 8.32 -2.03
CA ASP A 129 2.10 9.43 -2.71
C ASP A 129 1.52 10.78 -2.29
N ALA A 130 2.09 11.88 -2.80
CA ALA A 130 1.63 13.26 -2.55
C ALA A 130 0.19 13.56 -3.04
N HIS A 131 -0.51 12.56 -3.57
CA HIS A 131 -1.88 12.65 -4.06
C HIS A 131 -2.82 11.66 -3.34
N ASN A 132 -2.37 11.10 -2.20
CA ASN A 132 -3.06 10.08 -1.42
C ASN A 132 -3.39 8.81 -2.23
N ARG A 133 -2.66 8.54 -3.33
CA ARG A 133 -2.78 7.29 -4.08
C ARG A 133 -1.92 6.23 -3.43
N LEU A 134 -2.36 4.97 -3.53
CA LEU A 134 -1.54 3.85 -3.08
C LEU A 134 -0.36 3.70 -4.04
N SER A 135 0.85 3.58 -3.50
CA SER A 135 2.05 3.32 -4.27
C SER A 135 2.88 2.21 -3.62
N PHE A 136 3.49 1.39 -4.46
CA PHE A 136 4.49 0.40 -4.04
C PHE A 136 5.85 0.81 -4.59
N ARG A 137 6.78 1.14 -3.71
CA ARG A 137 8.17 1.47 -4.04
C ARG A 137 8.97 0.19 -4.16
N VAL A 138 9.13 -0.29 -5.38
CA VAL A 138 9.90 -1.50 -5.69
C VAL A 138 11.37 -1.24 -5.39
N ASP A 139 11.98 -2.05 -4.53
CA ASP A 139 13.40 -1.90 -4.17
C ASP A 139 14.32 -2.18 -5.37
N LYS A 140 15.26 -1.28 -5.64
CA LYS A 140 16.30 -1.44 -6.68
C LYS A 140 17.70 -1.54 -6.10
N GLY A 141 17.80 -1.69 -4.78
CA GLY A 141 19.05 -1.68 -4.05
C GLY A 141 19.66 -0.29 -3.97
N ARG A 142 20.64 -0.12 -3.08
CA ARG A 142 21.38 1.14 -2.89
C ARG A 142 20.45 2.35 -2.66
N GLY A 143 19.34 2.15 -1.95
CA GLY A 143 18.37 3.21 -1.64
C GLY A 143 17.55 3.70 -2.85
N ARG A 144 17.62 3.03 -4.01
CA ARG A 144 16.83 3.38 -5.19
C ARG A 144 15.50 2.63 -5.19
N TYR A 145 14.47 3.30 -5.71
CA TYR A 145 13.13 2.71 -5.81
C TYR A 145 12.43 3.10 -7.11
N ASP A 146 11.66 2.17 -7.65
CA ASP A 146 10.75 2.42 -8.77
C ASP A 146 9.30 2.47 -8.24
N PRO A 147 8.56 3.58 -8.37
CA PRO A 147 7.21 3.69 -7.84
C PRO A 147 6.17 3.03 -8.78
N LEU A 148 5.45 2.05 -8.26
CA LEU A 148 4.25 1.50 -8.87
C LEU A 148 3.02 2.20 -8.30
N VAL A 149 2.44 3.14 -9.05
CA VAL A 149 1.31 3.96 -8.58
C VAL A 149 -0.01 3.37 -9.05
N PHE A 150 -0.91 3.13 -8.10
CA PHE A 150 -2.24 2.59 -8.36
C PHE A 150 -3.22 3.73 -8.65
N ASP A 151 -3.58 3.92 -9.93
CA ASP A 151 -4.37 5.05 -10.44
C ASP A 151 -5.89 4.98 -10.12
N GLY A 152 -6.28 4.20 -9.12
CA GLY A 152 -7.67 4.02 -8.71
C GLY A 152 -7.93 4.56 -7.30
N ALA A 153 -9.16 5.03 -7.06
CA ALA A 153 -9.56 5.36 -5.70
C ALA A 153 -9.70 4.07 -4.88
N TRP A 154 -9.15 4.06 -3.68
CA TRP A 154 -9.36 3.00 -2.71
C TRP A 154 -10.53 3.33 -1.79
N GLN A 155 -10.94 2.34 -1.00
CA GLN A 155 -12.05 2.40 -0.05
C GLN A 155 -11.66 1.69 1.24
N ILE A 156 -12.46 1.86 2.28
CA ILE A 156 -12.32 1.15 3.54
C ILE A 156 -13.48 0.16 3.67
N ASN A 157 -13.18 -1.06 4.09
CA ASN A 157 -14.20 -2.07 4.34
C ASN A 157 -14.73 -2.02 5.78
N LYS A 158 -15.68 -2.90 6.11
CA LYS A 158 -16.25 -3.02 7.46
C LYS A 158 -15.26 -3.35 8.57
N ASN A 159 -14.08 -3.88 8.22
CA ASN A 159 -13.01 -4.21 9.15
C ASN A 159 -11.92 -3.12 9.20
N TYR A 160 -12.24 -1.92 8.70
CA TYR A 160 -11.30 -0.82 8.59
C TYR A 160 -10.05 -1.12 7.75
N GLN A 161 -10.14 -2.03 6.78
CA GLN A 161 -9.03 -2.34 5.87
C GLN A 161 -9.14 -1.56 4.58
N ILE A 162 -7.99 -1.15 4.02
CA ILE A 162 -7.93 -0.55 2.70
C ILE A 162 -8.20 -1.62 1.65
N ILE A 163 -9.19 -1.34 0.79
CA ILE A 163 -9.51 -2.13 -0.40
C ILE A 163 -9.28 -1.27 -1.63
N TYR A 164 -8.48 -1.80 -2.55
CA TYR A 164 -8.33 -1.28 -3.90
C TYR A 164 -9.10 -2.16 -4.89
N ARG A 165 -9.94 -1.55 -5.73
CA ARG A 165 -10.66 -2.26 -6.78
C ARG A 165 -10.27 -1.72 -8.14
N HIS A 166 -9.81 -2.60 -9.02
CA HIS A 166 -9.55 -2.28 -10.43
C HIS A 166 -10.44 -3.13 -11.32
N ARG A 167 -10.98 -2.50 -12.37
CA ARG A 167 -11.82 -3.16 -13.36
C ARG A 167 -11.05 -3.26 -14.66
N LYS A 168 -10.81 -4.47 -15.12
CA LYS A 168 -10.21 -4.75 -16.43
C LYS A 168 -11.29 -5.23 -17.39
N GLU A 169 -11.42 -4.55 -18.52
CA GLU A 169 -12.33 -4.94 -19.60
C GLU A 169 -11.54 -5.72 -20.64
N LYS A 170 -11.85 -7.01 -20.81
CA LYS A 170 -11.28 -7.79 -21.93
C LYS A 170 -12.13 -7.53 -23.17
N LEU A 171 -11.62 -6.70 -24.07
CA LEU A 171 -12.27 -6.31 -25.33
C LEU A 171 -12.78 -7.51 -26.14
N THR A 172 -12.07 -8.63 -26.13
CA THR A 172 -12.43 -9.85 -26.87
C THR A 172 -13.58 -10.67 -26.29
N GLN A 173 -13.92 -10.51 -25.00
CA GLN A 173 -14.95 -11.35 -24.35
C GLN A 173 -16.12 -10.55 -23.75
N LYS A 174 -16.11 -9.22 -23.78
CA LYS A 174 -17.04 -8.32 -23.06
C LYS A 174 -17.24 -8.66 -21.57
N LYS A 175 -16.43 -9.58 -21.01
CA LYS A 175 -16.46 -9.96 -19.60
C LYS A 175 -15.59 -9.00 -18.81
N LYS A 176 -16.22 -8.34 -17.84
CA LYS A 176 -15.56 -7.37 -16.96
C LYS A 176 -15.08 -8.12 -15.72
N ARG A 177 -13.76 -8.19 -15.53
CA ARG A 177 -13.16 -8.79 -14.33
C ARG A 177 -12.84 -7.67 -13.35
N THR A 178 -13.30 -7.79 -12.12
CA THR A 178 -12.97 -6.88 -11.03
C THR A 178 -11.92 -7.57 -10.17
N GLN A 179 -10.77 -6.93 -10.05
CA GLN A 179 -9.68 -7.35 -9.20
C GLN A 179 -9.73 -6.54 -7.90
N VAL A 180 -9.56 -7.22 -6.77
CA VAL A 180 -9.69 -6.63 -5.44
C VAL A 180 -8.41 -6.92 -4.68
N LEU A 181 -7.69 -5.88 -4.27
CA LEU A 181 -6.54 -5.99 -3.38
C LEU A 181 -6.96 -5.51 -1.99
N THR A 182 -6.68 -6.31 -0.96
CA THR A 182 -7.01 -5.99 0.43
C THR A 182 -5.74 -5.89 1.25
N PHE A 183 -5.49 -4.72 1.80
CA PHE A 183 -4.31 -4.46 2.61
C PHE A 183 -4.61 -4.78 4.07
N LYS A 184 -3.87 -5.71 4.67
CA LYS A 184 -4.02 -6.08 6.08
C LYS A 184 -3.08 -5.25 6.94
N GLY A 185 -3.63 -4.30 7.67
CA GLY A 185 -2.89 -3.38 8.54
C GLY A 185 -3.81 -2.80 9.62
N TYR A 186 -3.37 -1.71 10.24
CA TYR A 186 -4.16 -0.97 11.23
C TYR A 186 -3.92 0.53 11.09
N TRP A 187 -4.88 1.32 11.54
CA TRP A 187 -4.80 2.77 11.51
C TRP A 187 -4.00 3.33 12.69
N ASP A 188 -3.30 4.42 12.46
CA ASP A 188 -2.57 5.17 13.47
C ASP A 188 -2.83 6.67 13.26
N MET A 189 -3.00 7.41 14.36
CA MET A 189 -3.40 8.81 14.38
C MET A 189 -2.36 9.60 15.17
N LYS A 190 -1.26 9.96 14.52
CA LYS A 190 -0.15 10.67 15.18
C LYS A 190 -0.27 12.18 15.09
N GLU A 191 -0.98 12.71 14.09
CA GLU A 191 -1.06 14.15 13.83
C GLU A 191 -2.49 14.57 13.46
N LYS A 192 -2.84 15.85 13.71
CA LYS A 192 -4.20 16.40 13.50
C LYS A 192 -4.74 16.23 12.07
N ALA A 193 -3.85 16.34 11.08
CA ALA A 193 -4.16 16.37 9.65
C ALA A 193 -3.44 15.25 8.89
N ARG A 194 -3.05 14.18 9.60
CA ARG A 194 -2.51 12.97 9.00
C ARG A 194 -3.12 11.73 9.59
N LEU A 195 -3.36 10.75 8.73
CA LEU A 195 -3.87 9.45 9.11
C LEU A 195 -3.00 8.38 8.46
N SER A 196 -2.38 7.54 9.27
CA SER A 196 -1.47 6.49 8.81
C SER A 196 -2.16 5.14 8.81
N TYR A 197 -1.98 4.35 7.76
CA TYR A 197 -2.35 2.93 7.73
C TYR A 197 -1.09 2.07 7.71
N VAL A 198 -0.75 1.46 8.84
CA VAL A 198 0.50 0.73 9.01
C VAL A 198 0.31 -0.74 8.61
N LEU A 199 1.14 -1.21 7.68
CA LEU A 199 1.21 -2.63 7.29
C LEU A 199 2.32 -3.34 8.06
N ASP A 200 3.46 -2.67 8.22
CA ASP A 200 4.61 -3.15 8.97
C ASP A 200 5.40 -1.99 9.59
N ARG A 201 5.58 -2.02 10.92
CA ARG A 201 6.36 -1.02 11.64
C ARG A 201 7.85 -1.17 11.38
N ASN A 202 8.34 -2.40 11.27
CA ASN A 202 9.78 -2.69 11.21
C ASN A 202 10.43 -2.12 9.95
N THR A 203 9.67 -2.14 8.85
CA THR A 203 10.12 -1.65 7.54
C THR A 203 9.52 -0.28 7.18
N ALA A 204 8.73 0.32 8.07
CA ALA A 204 7.95 1.53 7.80
C ALA A 204 7.06 1.43 6.54
N SER A 205 6.53 0.24 6.26
CA SER A 205 5.61 0.00 5.15
C SER A 205 4.18 0.33 5.59
N GLY A 206 3.55 1.25 4.87
CA GLY A 206 2.24 1.79 5.26
C GLY A 206 1.77 2.87 4.31
N PHE A 207 0.70 3.57 4.68
CA PHE A 207 0.19 4.68 3.90
C PHE A 207 -0.04 5.88 4.81
N ASP A 208 0.76 6.92 4.68
CA ASP A 208 0.60 8.17 5.41
C ASP A 208 -0.24 9.13 4.57
N PHE A 209 -1.52 9.28 4.91
CA PHE A 209 -2.43 10.14 4.15
C PHE A 209 -2.48 11.54 4.72
N GLU A 210 -2.44 12.53 3.83
CA GLU A 210 -2.77 13.92 4.16
C GLU A 210 -4.30 14.08 4.17
N THR A 211 -4.82 14.54 5.30
CA THR A 211 -6.25 14.66 5.56
C THR A 211 -6.62 16.09 5.93
N SER A 212 -7.92 16.41 5.91
CA SER A 212 -8.44 17.56 6.64
C SER A 212 -8.20 17.37 8.14
N ALA A 213 -8.32 18.45 8.91
CA ALA A 213 -8.40 18.34 10.36
C ALA A 213 -9.48 17.31 10.74
N GLY A 214 -9.10 16.33 11.57
CA GLY A 214 -10.05 15.32 12.03
C GLY A 214 -11.17 15.93 12.88
N LEU A 215 -12.38 15.42 12.73
CA LEU A 215 -13.54 15.75 13.54
C LEU A 215 -13.74 14.66 14.61
N PHE A 216 -13.56 15.05 15.87
CA PHE A 216 -13.62 14.15 17.02
C PHE A 216 -14.91 14.40 17.78
N LYS A 217 -15.73 13.36 17.94
CA LYS A 217 -17.01 13.39 18.66
C LYS A 217 -17.08 12.22 19.63
N LYS A 218 -18.13 12.20 20.46
CA LYS A 218 -18.32 11.21 21.54
C LYS A 218 -18.33 9.75 21.05
N ASP A 219 -18.83 9.52 19.84
CA ASP A 219 -19.10 8.19 19.28
C ASP A 219 -18.33 7.93 17.97
N TYR A 220 -17.61 8.92 17.45
CA TYR A 220 -16.82 8.76 16.24
C TYR A 220 -15.61 9.69 16.13
N ILE A 221 -14.64 9.25 15.34
CA ILE A 221 -13.57 10.08 14.79
C ILE A 221 -13.71 10.05 13.26
N ARG A 222 -13.74 11.23 12.63
CA ARG A 222 -13.91 11.35 11.17
C ARG A 222 -12.77 12.14 10.55
N TYR A 223 -12.24 11.62 9.45
CA TYR A 223 -11.29 12.32 8.58
C TYR A 223 -11.85 12.42 7.17
N GLU A 224 -11.52 13.50 6.48
CA GLU A 224 -11.76 13.63 5.05
C GLU A 224 -10.42 13.75 4.33
N LEU A 225 -10.32 13.13 3.15
CA LEU A 225 -9.17 13.29 2.27
C LEU A 225 -9.58 13.32 0.81
N GLY A 226 -8.77 14.00 0.00
CA GLY A 226 -8.90 13.98 -1.46
C GLY A 226 -7.87 13.04 -2.07
N ILE A 227 -8.32 12.12 -2.93
CA ILE A 227 -7.45 11.27 -3.75
C ILE A 227 -7.42 11.84 -5.16
N ARG A 228 -6.27 12.34 -5.62
CA ARG A 228 -6.14 12.90 -6.97
C ARG A 228 -5.74 11.80 -7.95
N LEU A 229 -6.67 11.39 -8.81
CA LEU A 229 -6.45 10.39 -9.84
C LEU A 229 -5.92 11.05 -11.11
N SER A 230 -5.04 10.37 -11.86
CA SER A 230 -4.34 10.97 -13.02
C SER A 230 -5.31 11.40 -14.12
N ARG A 231 -6.49 10.78 -14.21
CA ARG A 231 -7.51 11.04 -15.25
C ARG A 231 -8.66 11.94 -14.80
N ARG A 232 -8.67 12.40 -13.55
CA ARG A 232 -9.75 13.25 -13.02
C ARG A 232 -9.21 14.62 -12.66
N LYS A 233 -9.85 15.67 -13.17
CA LYS A 233 -9.54 17.05 -12.82
C LYS A 233 -9.76 17.33 -11.33
N GLN A 234 -10.84 16.78 -10.77
CA GLN A 234 -11.18 16.95 -9.35
C GLN A 234 -10.78 15.73 -8.51
N PRO A 235 -10.25 15.93 -7.29
CA PRO A 235 -9.98 14.85 -6.36
C PRO A 235 -11.25 14.06 -6.00
N VAL A 236 -11.10 12.75 -5.85
CA VAL A 236 -12.15 11.91 -5.27
C VAL A 236 -12.13 12.11 -3.76
N LYS A 237 -13.16 12.76 -3.21
CA LYS A 237 -13.31 12.90 -1.76
C LYS A 237 -13.61 11.55 -1.13
N ARG A 238 -12.94 11.27 -0.01
CA ARG A 238 -13.16 10.08 0.82
C ARG A 238 -13.26 10.50 2.28
N THR A 239 -14.27 9.95 2.94
CA THR A 239 -14.48 10.13 4.37
C THR A 239 -14.18 8.82 5.06
N ILE A 240 -13.34 8.87 6.09
CA ILE A 240 -13.00 7.75 6.95
C ILE A 240 -13.64 8.04 8.30
N THR A 241 -14.60 7.22 8.71
CA THR A 241 -15.28 7.38 10.01
C THR A 241 -15.04 6.14 10.84
N PHE A 242 -14.35 6.34 11.97
CA PHE A 242 -14.13 5.35 13.00
C PHE A 242 -15.24 5.46 14.03
N LEU A 243 -16.15 4.49 14.06
CA LEU A 243 -17.20 4.40 15.07
C LEU A 243 -16.65 3.69 16.30
N GLY A 244 -16.83 4.28 17.48
CA GLY A 244 -16.18 3.80 18.68
C GLY A 244 -16.65 4.50 19.94
N ARG A 245 -15.91 4.31 21.02
CA ARG A 245 -16.26 4.88 22.33
C ARG A 245 -15.00 5.35 23.05
N TRP A 246 -15.09 6.52 23.66
CA TRP A 246 -14.07 7.04 24.55
C TRP A 246 -14.09 6.31 25.89
N ARG A 247 -12.90 5.98 26.39
CA ARG A 247 -12.68 5.40 27.72
C ARG A 247 -11.41 5.97 28.33
N VAL A 248 -11.37 5.98 29.65
CA VAL A 248 -10.16 6.31 30.40
C VAL A 248 -9.63 5.03 31.02
N ARG A 249 -8.38 4.70 30.75
CA ARG A 249 -7.67 3.54 31.30
C ARG A 249 -6.52 4.03 32.18
N LYS A 250 -6.31 3.39 33.33
CA LYS A 250 -5.24 3.78 34.28
C LYS A 250 -3.84 3.79 33.66
N THR A 251 -3.56 2.85 32.74
CA THR A 251 -2.22 2.66 32.15
C THR A 251 -2.00 3.41 30.83
N ALA A 252 -3.05 3.58 30.03
CA ALA A 252 -2.96 4.16 28.70
C ALA A 252 -3.52 5.58 28.62
N GLY A 253 -4.30 5.99 29.62
CA GLY A 253 -4.93 7.29 29.63
C GLY A 253 -6.23 7.35 28.83
N LEU A 254 -6.42 8.39 28.01
CA LEU A 254 -7.63 8.56 27.20
C LEU A 254 -7.51 7.72 25.93
N VAL A 255 -8.47 6.83 25.71
CA VAL A 255 -8.46 5.88 24.60
C VAL A 255 -9.78 5.94 23.84
N PHE A 256 -9.71 5.93 22.51
CA PHE A 256 -10.86 5.70 21.65
C PHE A 256 -10.83 4.25 21.13
N GLU A 257 -11.82 3.46 21.53
CA GLU A 257 -11.92 2.04 21.19
C GLU A 257 -12.87 1.83 20.02
N VAL A 258 -12.38 1.16 18.98
CA VAL A 258 -13.12 0.83 17.75
C VAL A 258 -13.17 -0.68 17.62
N GLU A 259 -14.38 -1.20 17.41
CA GLU A 259 -14.58 -2.63 17.16
C GLU A 259 -14.29 -2.96 15.70
N GLN A 260 -13.44 -3.95 15.47
CA GLN A 260 -13.07 -4.48 14.17
C GLN A 260 -13.45 -5.96 14.07
N GLY A 261 -14.34 -6.31 13.14
CA GLY A 261 -14.64 -7.72 12.79
C GLY A 261 -15.00 -8.61 13.99
N GLU A 262 -14.41 -9.80 14.07
CA GLU A 262 -14.59 -10.80 15.13
C GLU A 262 -14.02 -10.34 16.49
N LYS A 263 -14.55 -9.24 17.04
CA LYS A 263 -14.23 -8.70 18.37
C LYS A 263 -12.80 -8.20 18.58
N LYS A 264 -12.05 -7.91 17.51
CA LYS A 264 -10.74 -7.24 17.67
C LYS A 264 -10.99 -5.76 17.99
N ILE A 265 -10.55 -5.32 19.16
CA ILE A 265 -10.65 -3.91 19.55
C ILE A 265 -9.37 -3.20 19.13
N GLN A 266 -9.50 -2.22 18.23
CA GLN A 266 -8.44 -1.26 17.98
C GLN A 266 -8.59 -0.10 18.95
N ALA A 267 -7.49 0.30 19.59
CA ALA A 267 -7.44 1.41 20.54
C ALA A 267 -6.55 2.53 19.99
N PHE A 268 -7.09 3.74 19.87
CA PHE A 268 -6.32 4.95 19.63
C PHE A 268 -6.06 5.62 20.97
N VAL A 269 -4.79 5.78 21.32
CA VAL A 269 -4.37 6.34 22.61
C VAL A 269 -4.02 7.80 22.43
N PHE A 270 -4.54 8.64 23.32
CA PHE A 270 -4.31 10.08 23.30
C PHE A 270 -3.86 10.56 24.67
N GLY A 271 -2.88 11.46 24.67
CA GLY A 271 -2.70 12.35 25.81
C GLY A 271 -3.86 13.36 25.86
N ALA A 272 -4.21 13.86 27.03
CA ALA A 272 -5.22 14.90 27.16
C ALA A 272 -4.90 15.86 28.31
N GLN A 273 -5.07 17.16 28.05
CA GLN A 273 -5.19 18.14 29.12
C GLN A 273 -6.67 18.31 29.45
N VAL A 274 -7.02 18.10 30.72
CA VAL A 274 -8.41 18.06 31.18
C VAL A 274 -8.76 19.34 31.92
N ARG A 275 -9.88 19.96 31.55
CA ARG A 275 -10.51 21.05 32.29
C ARG A 275 -11.92 20.65 32.69
N LEU A 276 -12.25 20.80 33.97
CA LEU A 276 -13.60 20.58 34.48
C LEU A 276 -14.48 21.75 34.06
N THR A 277 -15.66 21.46 33.53
CA THR A 277 -16.68 22.48 33.28
C THR A 277 -17.71 22.45 34.41
N ASN A 278 -18.48 23.53 34.55
CA ASN A 278 -19.51 23.67 35.58
C ASN A 278 -20.75 22.80 35.30
N ARG A 279 -20.82 22.10 34.15
CA ARG A 279 -22.03 21.42 33.62
C ARG A 279 -21.98 19.90 33.67
N GLY A 280 -21.16 19.31 34.54
CA GLY A 280 -21.02 17.85 34.60
C GLY A 280 -20.28 17.23 33.40
N THR A 281 -19.65 18.06 32.56
CA THR A 281 -18.78 17.63 31.47
C THR A 281 -17.31 17.91 31.79
N VAL A 282 -16.43 17.37 30.96
CA VAL A 282 -15.00 17.69 30.91
C VAL A 282 -14.65 18.14 29.50
N LEU A 283 -13.80 19.17 29.41
CA LEU A 283 -13.17 19.57 28.18
C LEU A 283 -11.77 18.94 28.11
N LEU A 284 -11.49 18.24 27.03
CA LEU A 284 -10.25 17.48 26.81
C LEU A 284 -9.52 18.05 25.60
N ASN A 285 -8.34 18.61 25.83
CA ASN A 285 -7.46 19.06 24.75
C ASN A 285 -6.50 17.94 24.41
N LEU A 286 -6.71 17.30 23.26
CA LEU A 286 -5.98 16.09 22.88
C LEU A 286 -4.53 16.40 22.51
N ARG A 287 -3.65 15.47 22.85
CA ARG A 287 -2.21 15.53 22.63
C ARG A 287 -1.69 14.22 22.04
N ASP A 288 -0.60 14.30 21.28
CA ASP A 288 0.10 13.12 20.77
C ASP A 288 0.95 12.44 21.86
N ASP A 289 1.65 11.37 21.48
CA ASP A 289 2.55 10.60 22.35
C ASP A 289 3.79 11.38 22.80
N LEU A 290 4.17 12.41 22.05
CA LEU A 290 5.21 13.38 22.39
C LEU A 290 4.68 14.59 23.18
N ASN A 291 3.42 14.51 23.66
CA ASN A 291 2.75 15.55 24.44
C ASN A 291 2.57 16.89 23.70
N ARG A 292 2.61 16.86 22.36
CA ARG A 292 2.31 18.01 21.51
C ARG A 292 0.79 18.11 21.33
N GLY A 293 0.26 19.32 21.45
CA GLY A 293 -1.16 19.58 21.27
C GLY A 293 -1.62 19.25 19.85
N LEU A 294 -2.66 18.43 19.72
CA LEU A 294 -3.30 18.16 18.43
C LEU A 294 -4.25 19.29 18.02
N GLY A 295 -4.47 20.30 18.88
CA GLY A 295 -5.40 21.39 18.63
C GLY A 295 -6.83 20.90 18.39
N ILE A 296 -7.20 19.80 19.06
CA ILE A 296 -8.52 19.19 19.05
C ILE A 296 -9.06 19.29 20.47
N GLU A 297 -10.23 19.91 20.60
CA GLU A 297 -10.97 19.98 21.85
C GLU A 297 -12.14 19.00 21.79
N LEU A 298 -12.29 18.20 22.84
CA LEU A 298 -13.33 17.19 22.94
C LEU A 298 -14.07 17.37 24.27
N GLU A 299 -15.37 17.65 24.19
CA GLU A 299 -16.23 17.70 25.37
C GLU A 299 -16.91 16.35 25.58
N LEU A 300 -16.73 15.77 26.77
CA LEU A 300 -17.33 14.49 27.16
C LEU A 300 -18.03 14.59 28.52
N SER A 301 -19.01 13.72 28.76
CA SER A 301 -19.60 13.56 30.10
C SER A 301 -18.53 13.09 31.10
N ARG A 302 -18.63 13.52 32.37
CA ARG A 302 -17.81 12.97 33.46
C ARG A 302 -17.99 11.45 33.64
N ASP A 303 -19.07 10.87 33.12
CA ASP A 303 -19.33 9.43 33.18
C ASP A 303 -18.27 8.58 32.47
N ILE A 304 -17.50 9.16 31.55
CA ILE A 304 -16.39 8.44 30.87
C ILE A 304 -15.34 7.94 31.87
N PHE A 305 -15.26 8.58 33.04
CA PHE A 305 -14.30 8.23 34.07
C PHE A 305 -14.76 7.05 34.94
N LYS A 306 -16.06 6.68 34.98
CA LYS A 306 -16.63 5.58 35.81
C LYS A 306 -15.98 5.48 37.22
N LYS A 307 -16.07 4.33 37.91
CA LYS A 307 -15.45 4.14 39.24
C LYS A 307 -13.92 4.29 39.20
N GLU A 308 -13.27 3.87 38.12
CA GLU A 308 -11.81 3.83 38.01
C GLU A 308 -11.13 5.20 37.84
N GLY A 309 -11.85 6.20 37.31
CA GLY A 309 -11.40 7.57 37.12
C GLY A 309 -11.99 8.57 38.12
N GLN A 310 -12.75 8.12 39.13
CA GLN A 310 -13.20 9.03 40.20
C GLN A 310 -12.04 9.61 41.01
N ALA A 311 -10.98 8.82 41.25
CA ALA A 311 -9.76 9.31 41.89
C ALA A 311 -9.09 10.42 41.05
N PHE A 312 -9.13 10.28 39.71
CA PHE A 312 -8.62 11.28 38.77
C PHE A 312 -9.45 12.58 38.81
N LEU A 313 -10.78 12.46 38.83
CA LEU A 313 -11.67 13.62 38.96
C LEU A 313 -11.48 14.34 40.31
N ARG A 314 -11.32 13.61 41.42
CA ARG A 314 -11.06 14.19 42.76
C ARG A 314 -9.74 14.95 42.80
N MET A 315 -8.69 14.42 42.17
CA MET A 315 -7.38 15.09 42.07
C MET A 315 -7.43 16.38 41.24
N LEU A 316 -8.22 16.40 40.17
CA LEU A 316 -8.42 17.61 39.36
C LEU A 316 -9.19 18.70 40.11
N GLN A 317 -10.13 18.32 40.97
CA GLN A 317 -10.92 19.27 41.77
C GLN A 317 -10.10 19.96 42.88
N SER A 318 -9.08 19.30 43.44
CA SER A 318 -8.33 19.82 44.59
C SER A 318 -7.19 20.80 44.24
N LYS A 319 -6.74 20.86 42.98
CA LYS A 319 -5.54 21.62 42.59
C LYS A 319 -5.77 22.95 41.84
N GLN A 320 -7.01 23.36 41.60
CA GLN A 320 -7.41 24.61 40.92
C GLN A 320 -6.76 24.97 39.56
N GLU A 321 -5.75 24.24 39.04
CA GLU A 321 -5.25 24.22 37.65
C GLU A 321 -4.57 22.84 37.41
N SER A 322 -5.10 21.92 36.60
CA SER A 322 -5.34 21.85 35.14
C SER A 322 -4.16 21.37 34.27
N ALA A 323 -3.26 20.53 34.79
CA ALA A 323 -2.40 19.69 33.96
C ALA A 323 -2.02 18.39 34.70
N LEU A 324 -2.77 17.31 34.45
CA LEU A 324 -2.25 15.97 34.71
C LEU A 324 -2.13 15.22 33.38
N LEU A 325 -0.92 14.78 33.09
CA LEU A 325 -0.58 13.96 31.93
C LEU A 325 -1.23 12.59 32.11
N VAL A 326 -2.36 12.41 31.43
CA VAL A 326 -3.00 11.11 31.31
C VAL A 326 -2.29 10.35 30.18
N GLY A 327 -1.13 9.79 30.51
CA GLY A 327 -0.36 8.82 29.71
C GLY A 327 0.75 9.40 28.81
N SER A 328 2.01 9.09 29.13
CA SER A 328 2.91 8.38 28.21
C SER A 328 4.01 7.71 29.03
N GLY A 329 4.09 6.37 28.98
CA GLY A 329 4.97 5.64 29.88
C GLY A 329 5.03 4.15 29.58
N ARG A 330 5.27 3.78 28.32
CA ARG A 330 6.17 2.68 27.92
C ARG A 330 6.18 2.52 26.40
N ARG A 331 7.36 2.75 25.81
CA ARG A 331 7.76 2.18 24.53
C ARG A 331 7.54 0.65 24.60
N TRP A 332 6.90 0.10 23.57
CA TRP A 332 7.01 -1.32 23.22
C TRP A 332 7.59 -1.40 21.82
#